data_AF-A0A840J6J2-F1
#
_entry.id   AF-A0A840J6J2-F1
#
_cell.length_a   1.000
_cell.length_b   1.000
_cell.length_c   1.000
_cell.angle_alpha   90.00
_cell.angle_beta   90.00
_cell.angle_gamma   90.00
#
_symmetry.space_group_name_H-M   'P 1'
#
loop_
_entity.id
_entity.type
_entity.pdbx_description
1 polymer ?
#
loop_
_entity_poly.entity_id
_entity_poly.type
_entity_poly.pdbx_seq_one_letter_code
_entity_poly.pdbx_strand_id
1 'polypeptide(L)' 'MHLDVHQQTDDPTKFVLYEVYTDEEAFRGAHHETPHYDTWRAAAVDLVAAGGHTNIYCTPAFPEDIT' A
#
# COMPACT_ATOMS: atom_id res chain seq x y z
N MET A 1 -8.22 -8.07 3.24
CA MET A 1 -7.13 -7.22 2.73
C MET A 1 -6.82 -7.67 1.32
N HIS A 2 -6.90 -6.75 0.37
CA HIS A 2 -6.52 -6.97 -1.03
C HIS A 2 -5.31 -6.10 -1.33
N LEU A 3 -4.32 -6.66 -2.01
CA LEU A 3 -3.07 -5.98 -2.33
C LEU A 3 -2.63 -6.34 -3.73
N ASP A 4 -2.73 -5.37 -4.63
CA ASP A 4 -2.12 -5.48 -5.95
C ASP A 4 -0.88 -4.60 -6.04
N VAL A 5 0.15 -5.11 -6.71
CA VAL A 5 1.38 -4.37 -7.01
C VAL A 5 1.46 -4.14 -8.51
N HIS A 6 1.47 -2.88 -8.90
CA HIS A 6 1.54 -2.46 -10.30
C HIS A 6 2.81 -1.64 -10.55
N GLN A 7 3.40 -1.82 -11.72
CA GLN A 7 4.48 -0.96 -12.22
C GLN A 7 3.89 0.03 -13.23
N GLN A 8 4.31 1.29 -13.18
CA GLN A 8 3.85 2.28 -14.17
C GLN A 8 4.38 1.92 -15.56
N THR A 9 3.54 2.12 -16.58
CA THR A 9 3.88 1.76 -17.96
C THR A 9 4.87 2.73 -18.62
N ASP A 10 4.94 3.97 -18.13
CA ASP A 10 5.79 5.04 -18.64
C ASP A 10 7.10 5.21 -17.86
N ASP A 11 7.16 4.76 -16.61
CA ASP A 11 8.35 4.78 -15.76
C ASP A 11 8.52 3.47 -14.95
N PRO A 12 9.47 2.61 -15.33
CA PRO A 12 9.66 1.31 -14.66
C PRO A 12 10.20 1.43 -13.23
N THR A 13 10.61 2.62 -12.79
CA THR A 13 11.07 2.84 -11.41
C THR A 13 9.92 3.19 -10.46
N LYS A 14 8.71 3.39 -10.98
CA LYS A 14 7.53 3.77 -10.20
C LYS A 14 6.56 2.61 -10.06
N PHE A 15 6.09 2.43 -8.84
CA PHE A 15 5.19 1.36 -8.45
C PHE A 15 3.97 1.94 -7.73
N VAL A 16 2.82 1.27 -7.89
CA VAL A 16 1.59 1.54 -7.16
C VAL A 16 1.25 0.30 -6.35
N LEU A 17 1.12 0.48 -5.04
CA LEU A 17 0.55 -0.51 -4.13
C LEU A 17 -0.92 -0.13 -3.96
N TYR A 18 -1.82 -0.91 -4.56
CA TYR A 18 -3.26 -0.73 -4.40
C TYR A 18 -3.72 -1.59 -3.24
N GLU A 19 -3.89 -0.96 -2.08
CA GLU A 19 -4.20 -1.63 -0.83
C GLU A 19 -5.64 -1.33 -0.41
N VAL A 20 -6.42 -2.38 -0.18
CA VAL A 20 -7.82 -2.25 0.21
C VAL A 20 -8.05 -2.97 1.53
N TYR A 21 -8.58 -2.22 2.49
CA TYR A 21 -8.81 -2.63 3.87
C TYR A 21 -10.30 -2.51 4.21
N THR A 22 -10.79 -3.37 5.10
CA THR A 22 -12.19 -3.37 5.56
C THR A 22 -12.53 -2.12 6.36
N ASP A 23 -11.55 -1.58 7.08
CA ASP A 23 -11.68 -0.41 7.95
C ASP A 23 -10.29 0.20 8.26
N GLU A 24 -10.30 1.27 9.07
CA GLU A 24 -9.08 1.99 9.47
C GLU A 24 -8.21 1.21 10.46
N GLU A 25 -8.79 0.33 11.29
CA GLU A 25 -8.03 -0.50 12.23
C GLU A 25 -7.22 -1.55 11.48
N ALA A 26 -7.80 -2.16 10.45
CA ALA A 26 -7.13 -3.08 9.55
C ALA A 26 -5.92 -2.43 8.85
N PHE A 27 -6.05 -1.16 8.44
CA PHE A 27 -4.97 -0.40 7.80
C PHE A 27 -3.90 0.09 8.78
N ARG A 28 -4.29 0.88 9.79
CA ARG A 28 -3.33 1.58 10.66
C ARG A 28 -2.78 0.72 11.80
N GLY A 29 -3.54 -0.29 12.21
CA GLY A 29 -3.18 -1.23 13.27
C GLY A 29 -2.72 -2.56 12.69
N ALA A 30 -3.68 -3.42 12.36
CA ALA A 30 -3.42 -4.83 12.07
C ALA A 30 -2.37 -5.05 10.97
N HIS A 31 -2.44 -4.31 9.86
CA HIS A 31 -1.44 -4.40 8.79
C HIS A 31 -0.05 -3.93 9.23
N HIS A 32 0.05 -2.77 9.87
CA HIS A 32 1.33 -2.21 10.32
C HIS A 32 2.02 -3.01 11.42
N GLU A 33 1.28 -3.86 12.15
CA GLU A 33 1.82 -4.73 13.20
C GLU A 33 2.30 -6.10 12.67
N THR A 34 2.14 -6.36 11.37
CA THR A 34 2.56 -7.63 10.77
C THR A 34 4.07 -7.72 10.52
N PRO A 35 4.67 -8.92 10.64
CA PRO A 35 6.09 -9.12 10.34
C PRO A 35 6.51 -8.75 8.90
N HIS A 36 5.61 -8.88 7.92
CA HIS A 36 5.92 -8.51 6.54
C HIS A 36 6.00 -7.00 6.36
N TYR A 37 5.21 -6.21 7.10
CA TYR A 37 5.28 -4.75 7.04
C TYR A 37 6.61 -4.24 7.60
N ASP A 38 7.12 -4.83 8.69
CA ASP A 38 8.46 -4.51 9.21
C ASP A 38 9.56 -4.80 8.18
N THR A 39 9.46 -5.95 7.49
CA THR A 39 10.40 -6.33 6.44
C THR A 39 10.34 -5.37 5.25
N TRP A 40 9.14 -5.01 4.80
CA TRP A 40 8.93 -4.03 3.74
C TRP A 40 9.49 -2.66 4.13
N ARG A 41 9.19 -2.20 5.35
CA ARG A 41 9.63 -0.89 5.86
C ARG A 41 11.15 -0.81 5.92
N ALA A 42 11.83 -1.87 6.34
CA ALA A 42 13.28 -1.93 6.36
C ALA A 42 13.86 -1.83 4.93
N ALA A 43 13.30 -2.56 3.97
CA ALA A 43 13.74 -2.50 2.58
C ALA A 43 13.44 -1.15 1.90
N ALA A 44 12.32 -0.52 2.24
CA ALA A 44 11.89 0.75 1.67
C ALA A 44 12.87 1.90 1.98
N VAL A 45 13.58 1.85 3.11
CA VAL A 45 14.61 2.84 3.47
C VAL A 45 15.71 2.94 2.41
N ASP A 46 16.10 1.80 1.84
CA ASP A 46 17.19 1.73 0.87
C ASP A 46 16.70 1.87 -0.58
N LEU A 47 15.46 1.44 -0.86
CA LEU A 47 14.95 1.29 -2.22
C LEU A 47 14.03 2.44 -2.67
N VAL A 48 13.41 3.15 -1.73
CA VAL A 48 12.50 4.26 -2.03
C VAL A 48 13.24 5.57 -1.79
N ALA A 49 13.35 6.39 -2.84
CA ALA A 49 13.96 7.70 -2.74
C ALA A 49 13.29 8.53 -1.62
N ALA A 50 14.08 9.35 -0.91
CA ALA A 50 13.54 10.22 0.13
C ALA A 50 12.44 11.14 -0.44
N GLY A 51 11.24 11.08 0.14
CA GLY A 51 10.06 11.79 -0.37
C GLY A 51 9.43 11.19 -1.64
N GLY A 52 9.89 10.01 -2.08
CA GLY A 52 9.43 9.33 -3.30
C GLY A 52 8.16 8.49 -3.13
N HIS A 53 7.61 8.40 -1.92
CA HIS A 53 6.30 7.78 -1.67
C HIS A 53 5.24 8.85 -1.42
N THR A 54 4.02 8.61 -1.90
CA THR A 54 2.86 9.48 -1.65
C THR A 54 1.62 8.59 -1.55
N ASN A 55 0.80 8.84 -0.54
CA ASN A 55 -0.44 8.09 -0.33
C ASN A 55 -1.63 8.91 -0.81
N ILE A 56 -2.54 8.25 -1.52
CA ILE A 56 -3.87 8.78 -1.86
C ILE A 56 -4.88 7.86 -1.19
N TYR A 57 -5.79 8.44 -0.40
CA TYR A 57 -6.84 7.70 0.29
C TYR A 57 -8.15 7.80 -0.49
N CYS A 58 -8.80 6.67 -0.71
CA CYS A 58 -10.02 6.54 -1.50
C CYS A 58 -11.05 5.71 -0.74
N THR A 59 -12.33 5.93 -1.05
CA THR A 59 -13.41 4.99 -0.71
C THR A 59 -13.78 4.20 -1.95
N PRO A 60 -14.15 2.91 -1.83
CA PRO A 60 -14.62 2.12 -2.96
C PRO A 60 -15.84 2.77 -3.60
N ALA A 61 -15.84 2.83 -4.93
CA ALA A 61 -17.05 3.18 -5.69
C ALA A 61 -17.88 1.93 -6.02
N PHE A 62 -17.22 0.78 -6.19
CA PHE A 62 -17.86 -0.53 -6.39
C PHE A 62 -16.84 -1.67 -6.16
N PRO A 63 -17.24 -2.80 -5.55
CA PRO A 63 -18.44 -2.90 -4.71
C PRO A 63 -18.33 -1.91 -3.54
N GLU A 64 -19.47 -1.39 -3.09
CA GLU A 64 -19.50 -0.49 -1.93
C GLU A 64 -19.08 -1.24 -0.65
N ASP A 65 -19.38 -2.54 -0.60
CA ASP A 65 -18.93 -3.45 0.45
C ASP A 65 -17.72 -4.27 -0.01
N ILE A 66 -16.61 -4.06 0.67
CA ILE A 66 -15.39 -4.85 0.58
C ILE A 66 -15.35 -5.75 1.81
N THR A 67 -15.94 -6.94 1.68
CA THR A 67 -15.84 -8.01 2.67
C THR A 67 -14.50 -8.72 2.59
#